data_AF-A0A0F3L6I6-F1
#
_entry.id   AF-A0A0F3L6I6-F1
#
_cell.length_a   1.000
_cell.length_b   1.000
_cell.length_c   1.000
_cell.angle_alpha   90.00
_cell.angle_beta   90.00
_cell.angle_gamma   90.00
#
_symmetry.space_group_name_H-M   'P 1'
#
loop_
_entity.id
_entity.type
_entity.pdbx_description
1 polymer ?
#
loop_
_entity_poly.entity_id
_entity_poly.type
_entity_poly.pdbx_seq_one_letter_code
_entity_poly.pdbx_strand_id
1 'polypeptide(L)'
;MTRMCASDTMLLEAAASEAISAAWWERVDLEASRPGEGHAKLILDKAAELAFSPIGRDQLMSLALEKGVRDPGGPEPLVETSVPPAERMVIAKRVFQHAPHRTSETEALVAKIEKRNARQLGRDTRYDLLPQRMRQEAALQEVLWDHPAIPAGDDVRLAMFCSVPKLLERSEALSDDWPWRILSLWIAPVIGRDAS
;
A
#
# COMPACT_ATOMS: atom_id res chain seq x y z
N MET A 1 12.30 17.58 -1.86
CA MET A 1 10.92 17.66 -2.39
C MET A 1 10.98 17.47 -3.88
N THR A 2 10.89 16.23 -4.33
CA THR A 2 10.74 15.84 -5.73
C THR A 2 9.32 16.19 -6.17
N ARG A 3 9.16 16.94 -7.27
CA ARG A 3 7.86 17.14 -7.91
C ARG A 3 7.35 15.75 -8.30
N MET A 4 6.23 15.31 -7.73
CA MET A 4 5.50 14.15 -8.23
C MET A 4 5.23 14.37 -9.72
N CYS A 5 5.68 13.43 -10.55
CA CYS A 5 5.35 13.44 -11.96
C CYS A 5 3.85 13.15 -12.12
N ALA A 6 3.21 13.53 -13.22
CA ALA A 6 1.78 13.27 -13.42
C ALA A 6 1.42 11.77 -13.31
N SER A 7 2.36 10.89 -13.63
CA SER A 7 2.27 9.43 -13.40
C SER A 7 2.11 9.08 -11.92
N ASP A 8 2.82 9.78 -11.04
CA ASP A 8 2.89 9.46 -9.60
C ASP A 8 1.61 9.90 -8.91
N THR A 9 1.00 11.00 -9.36
CA THR A 9 -0.32 11.45 -8.89
C THR A 9 -1.40 10.45 -9.22
N MET A 10 -1.46 9.94 -10.46
CA MET A 10 -2.45 8.93 -10.85
C MET A 10 -2.28 7.61 -10.08
N LEU A 11 -1.03 7.19 -9.84
CA LEU A 11 -0.73 5.99 -9.04
C LEU A 11 -1.20 6.15 -7.59
N LEU A 12 -0.97 7.33 -7.01
CA LEU A 12 -1.42 7.67 -5.67
C LEU A 12 -2.94 7.69 -5.57
N GLU A 13 -3.63 8.36 -6.49
CA GLU A 13 -5.10 8.43 -6.53
C GLU A 13 -5.74 7.04 -6.66
N ALA A 14 -5.19 6.18 -7.52
CA ALA A 14 -5.66 4.81 -7.66
C ALA A 14 -5.48 4.00 -6.38
N ALA A 15 -4.30 4.09 -5.74
CA ALA A 15 -4.02 3.39 -4.48
C ALA A 15 -4.91 3.89 -3.34
N ALA A 16 -5.14 5.21 -3.27
CA ALA A 16 -6.00 5.83 -2.28
C ALA A 16 -7.47 5.41 -2.49
N SER A 17 -8.00 5.55 -3.71
CA SER A 17 -9.38 5.18 -4.04
C SER A 17 -9.70 3.72 -3.69
N GLU A 18 -8.75 2.81 -3.94
CA GLU A 18 -8.87 1.40 -3.58
C GLU A 18 -8.96 1.20 -2.06
N ALA A 19 -8.07 1.82 -1.28
CA ALA A 19 -8.08 1.71 0.19
C ALA A 19 -9.37 2.28 0.80
N ILE A 20 -9.86 3.40 0.26
CA ILE A 20 -11.08 4.07 0.70
C ILE A 20 -12.32 3.22 0.38
N SER A 21 -12.38 2.65 -0.83
CA SER A 21 -13.48 1.77 -1.22
C SER A 21 -13.50 0.49 -0.37
N ALA A 22 -12.33 -0.06 -0.06
CA ALA A 22 -12.22 -1.21 0.84
C ALA A 22 -12.70 -0.88 2.26
N ALA A 23 -12.34 0.30 2.80
CA ALA A 23 -12.82 0.78 4.09
C ALA A 23 -14.34 0.89 4.12
N TRP A 24 -14.94 1.42 3.05
CA TRP A 24 -16.39 1.55 2.95
C TRP A 24 -17.10 0.19 2.98
N TRP A 25 -16.63 -0.78 2.20
CA TRP A 25 -17.22 -2.12 2.21
C TRP A 25 -17.04 -2.83 3.54
N GLU A 26 -15.86 -2.75 4.16
CA GLU A 26 -15.62 -3.31 5.50
C GLU A 26 -16.58 -2.72 6.53
N ARG A 27 -16.85 -1.41 6.46
CA ARG A 27 -17.83 -0.76 7.34
C ARG A 27 -19.23 -1.34 7.13
N VAL A 28 -19.68 -1.45 5.88
CA VAL A 28 -20.98 -2.03 5.54
C VAL A 28 -21.11 -3.45 6.07
N ASP A 29 -20.07 -4.27 5.92
CA ASP A 29 -20.06 -5.66 6.40
C ASP A 29 -20.13 -5.72 7.95
N LEU A 30 -19.36 -4.88 8.64
CA LEU A 30 -19.38 -4.80 10.10
C LEU A 30 -20.74 -4.35 10.63
N GLU A 31 -21.35 -3.34 10.01
CA GLU A 31 -22.69 -2.84 10.36
C GLU A 31 -23.78 -3.90 10.11
N ALA A 32 -23.66 -4.69 9.04
CA ALA A 32 -24.60 -5.77 8.73
C ALA A 32 -24.46 -6.99 9.65
N SER A 33 -23.26 -7.24 10.18
CA SER A 33 -22.94 -8.48 10.90
C SER A 33 -23.62 -8.64 12.27
N ARG A 34 -24.01 -7.54 12.95
CA ARG A 34 -24.60 -7.59 14.31
C ARG A 34 -25.64 -6.49 14.57
N PRO A 35 -26.92 -6.71 14.24
CA PRO A 35 -27.98 -5.75 14.55
C PRO A 35 -28.10 -5.53 16.07
N GLY A 36 -27.91 -4.29 16.55
CA GLY A 36 -28.12 -3.91 17.95
C GLY A 36 -26.87 -3.80 18.84
N GLU A 37 -25.68 -4.12 18.34
CA GLU A 37 -24.41 -3.81 19.02
C GLU A 37 -23.85 -2.42 18.61
N GLY A 38 -22.95 -1.87 19.42
CA GLY A 38 -22.25 -0.63 19.10
C GLY A 38 -21.25 -0.81 17.96
N HIS A 39 -21.73 -0.74 16.71
CA HIS A 39 -20.91 -0.87 15.48
C HIS A 39 -19.68 0.03 15.48
N ALA A 40 -19.82 1.24 16.04
CA ALA A 40 -18.72 2.19 16.20
C ALA A 40 -17.50 1.56 16.89
N LYS A 41 -17.69 0.75 17.94
CA LYS A 41 -16.58 0.10 18.63
C LYS A 41 -15.88 -0.91 17.72
N LEU A 42 -16.63 -1.77 17.04
CA LEU A 42 -16.05 -2.78 16.12
C LEU A 42 -15.26 -2.13 14.99
N ILE A 43 -15.79 -1.04 14.42
CA ILE A 43 -15.13 -0.29 13.35
C ILE A 43 -13.84 0.38 13.87
N LEU A 44 -13.87 0.96 15.07
CA LEU A 44 -12.70 1.59 15.68
C LEU A 44 -11.64 0.56 16.10
N ASP A 45 -12.04 -0.60 16.61
CA ASP A 45 -11.12 -1.71 16.94
C ASP A 45 -10.42 -2.18 15.65
N LYS A 46 -11.16 -2.32 14.55
CA LYS A 46 -10.60 -2.65 13.23
C LYS A 46 -9.65 -1.57 12.72
N ALA A 47 -10.01 -0.29 12.86
CA ALA A 47 -9.16 0.82 12.48
C ALA A 47 -7.85 0.82 13.27
N ALA A 48 -7.91 0.53 14.57
CA ALA A 48 -6.73 0.42 15.43
C ALA A 48 -5.81 -0.73 15.01
N GLU A 49 -6.35 -1.92 14.67
CA GLU A 49 -5.56 -3.03 14.14
C GLU A 49 -4.78 -2.63 12.88
N LEU A 50 -5.44 -1.93 11.95
CA LEU A 50 -4.84 -1.47 10.71
C LEU A 50 -3.76 -0.39 10.94
N ALA A 51 -3.92 0.45 11.95
CA ALA A 51 -2.96 1.50 12.32
C ALA A 51 -1.58 0.94 12.75
N PHE A 52 -1.51 -0.33 13.18
CA PHE A 52 -0.24 -1.01 13.48
C PHE A 52 0.47 -1.57 12.24
N SER A 53 -0.18 -1.59 11.06
CA SER A 53 0.39 -2.12 9.84
C SER A 53 1.26 -1.07 9.13
N PRO A 54 2.54 -1.34 8.80
CA PRO A 54 3.38 -0.41 8.05
C PRO A 54 3.06 -0.36 6.54
N ILE A 55 1.91 -0.88 6.11
CA ILE A 55 1.45 -0.84 4.72
C ILE A 55 0.61 0.44 4.54
N GLY A 56 0.94 1.27 3.56
CA GLY A 56 0.27 2.56 3.34
C GLY A 56 -1.23 2.42 3.10
N ARG A 57 -1.67 1.38 2.38
CA ARG A 57 -3.11 1.11 2.16
C ARG A 57 -3.86 0.83 3.46
N ASP A 58 -3.23 0.14 4.41
CA ASP A 58 -3.85 -0.14 5.72
C ASP A 58 -3.97 1.14 6.55
N GLN A 59 -2.98 2.03 6.47
CA GLN A 59 -3.03 3.34 7.13
C GLN A 59 -4.16 4.21 6.59
N LEU A 60 -4.37 4.24 5.27
CA LEU A 60 -5.51 4.93 4.68
C LEU A 60 -6.85 4.29 5.08
N MET A 61 -6.92 2.97 5.08
CA MET A 61 -8.13 2.26 5.48
C MET A 61 -8.47 2.53 6.95
N SER A 62 -7.47 2.51 7.84
CA SER A 62 -7.60 2.89 9.24
C SER A 62 -8.17 4.30 9.40
N LEU A 63 -7.56 5.29 8.74
CA LEU A 63 -8.02 6.67 8.76
C LEU A 63 -9.45 6.83 8.22
N ALA A 64 -9.78 6.12 7.14
CA ALA A 64 -11.11 6.15 6.53
C ALA A 64 -12.18 5.55 7.45
N LEU A 65 -11.87 4.46 8.16
CA LEU A 65 -12.77 3.87 9.15
C LEU A 65 -12.98 4.81 10.35
N GLU A 66 -11.91 5.41 10.89
CA GLU A 66 -12.02 6.38 11.99
C GLU A 66 -12.88 7.60 11.60
N LYS A 67 -12.60 8.19 10.43
CA LYS A 67 -13.37 9.32 9.91
C LYS A 67 -14.82 8.93 9.64
N GLY A 68 -15.07 7.76 9.05
CA GLY A 68 -16.41 7.27 8.75
C GLY A 68 -17.28 7.02 9.99
N VAL A 69 -16.68 6.81 11.17
CA VAL A 69 -17.40 6.74 12.46
C VAL A 69 -17.65 8.12 13.06
N ARG A 70 -16.66 9.03 12.98
CA ARG A 70 -16.74 10.38 13.57
C ARG A 70 -17.61 11.34 12.76
N ASP A 71 -17.56 11.22 11.44
CA ASP A 71 -18.29 12.07 10.49
C ASP A 71 -18.75 11.25 9.27
N PRO A 72 -19.88 10.52 9.36
CA PRO A 72 -20.35 9.64 8.31
C PRO A 72 -20.84 10.36 7.03
N GLY A 73 -20.98 11.70 7.05
CA GLY A 73 -21.50 12.51 5.94
C GLY A 73 -20.57 13.66 5.50
N GLY A 74 -19.39 13.77 6.10
CA GLY A 74 -18.45 14.86 5.86
C GLY A 74 -17.94 14.93 4.42
N PRO A 75 -17.98 16.11 3.77
CA PRO A 75 -17.42 16.29 2.43
C PRO A 75 -15.88 16.43 2.42
N GLU A 76 -15.22 16.26 3.55
CA GLU A 76 -13.78 16.51 3.66
C GLU A 76 -12.94 15.40 3.02
N PRO A 77 -11.86 15.77 2.29
CA PRO A 77 -10.90 14.80 1.79
C PRO A 77 -10.29 14.02 2.95
N LEU A 78 -10.11 12.71 2.76
CA LEU A 78 -9.54 11.85 3.79
C LEU A 78 -8.11 12.27 4.15
N VAL A 79 -7.32 12.67 3.16
CA VAL A 79 -5.94 13.16 3.31
C VAL A 79 -5.80 14.45 2.51
N GLU A 80 -5.47 15.55 3.18
CA GLU A 80 -5.09 16.80 2.50
C GLU A 80 -3.64 16.69 2.05
N THR A 81 -3.36 16.71 0.75
CA THR A 81 -1.97 16.64 0.25
C THR A 81 -1.21 17.95 0.44
N SER A 82 -1.91 19.06 0.74
CA SER A 82 -1.38 20.40 0.97
C SER A 82 -1.00 20.68 2.43
N VAL A 83 -0.53 19.68 3.17
CA VAL A 83 -0.10 19.85 4.56
C VAL A 83 1.09 20.83 4.68
N PRO A 84 1.08 21.74 5.67
CA PRO A 84 2.21 22.62 5.93
C PRO A 84 3.53 21.85 6.14
N PRO A 85 4.63 22.24 5.47
CA PRO A 85 5.94 21.57 5.62
C PRO A 85 6.45 21.53 7.07
N ALA A 86 6.08 22.51 7.89
CA ALA A 86 6.46 22.57 9.29
C ALA A 86 5.91 21.39 10.12
N GLU A 87 4.67 20.98 9.89
CA GLU A 87 4.05 19.85 10.60
C GLU A 87 4.71 18.52 10.24
N ARG A 88 4.95 18.32 8.94
CA ARG A 88 5.68 17.15 8.44
C ARG A 88 7.08 17.07 9.04
N MET A 89 7.78 18.21 9.15
CA MET A 89 9.13 18.27 9.72
C MET A 89 9.18 17.89 11.21
N VAL A 90 8.15 18.25 11.99
CA VAL A 90 8.04 17.83 13.41
C VAL A 90 7.97 16.31 13.50
N ILE A 91 7.15 15.67 12.67
CA ILE A 91 7.01 14.22 12.63
C ILE A 91 8.31 13.57 12.18
N ALA A 92 8.90 14.05 11.08
CA ALA A 92 10.19 13.55 10.58
C ALA A 92 11.27 13.59 11.67
N LYS A 93 11.39 14.72 12.38
CA LYS A 93 12.38 14.87 13.47
C LYS A 93 12.15 13.84 14.58
N ARG A 94 10.90 13.57 14.96
CA ARG A 94 10.54 12.59 16.00
C ARG A 94 10.85 11.15 15.54
N VAL A 95 10.45 10.81 14.32
CA VAL A 95 10.66 9.47 13.73
C VAL A 95 12.15 9.16 13.61
N PHE A 96 12.96 10.07 13.09
CA PHE A 96 14.40 9.83 12.89
C PHE A 96 15.25 9.82 14.17
N GLN A 97 14.67 10.10 15.34
CA GLN A 97 15.36 9.88 16.62
C GLN A 97 15.56 8.38 16.93
N HIS A 98 14.78 7.48 16.31
CA HIS A 98 14.68 6.08 16.72
C HIS A 98 15.71 5.12 16.11
N ALA A 99 16.71 5.64 15.38
CA ALA A 99 17.71 4.87 14.60
C ALA A 99 17.08 3.97 13.50
N PRO A 100 17.70 3.88 12.31
CA PRO A 100 17.09 3.14 11.20
C PRO A 100 16.91 1.65 11.53
N HIS A 101 15.81 1.07 11.06
CA HIS A 101 15.49 -0.35 11.20
C HIS A 101 16.49 -1.25 10.45
N ARG A 102 16.58 -2.52 10.84
CA ARG A 102 17.50 -3.48 10.22
C ARG A 102 17.04 -3.83 8.82
N THR A 103 17.98 -3.97 7.88
CA THR A 103 17.70 -4.30 6.46
C THR A 103 16.77 -5.52 6.31
N SER A 104 16.97 -6.57 7.12
CA SER A 104 16.13 -7.78 7.09
C SER A 104 14.65 -7.54 7.40
N GLU A 105 14.33 -6.56 8.26
CA GLU A 105 12.94 -6.23 8.60
C GLU A 105 12.25 -5.53 7.43
N THR A 106 12.97 -4.63 6.75
CA THR A 106 12.46 -3.95 5.55
C THR A 106 12.26 -4.92 4.37
N GLU A 107 13.13 -5.92 4.22
CA GLU A 107 12.97 -6.99 3.22
C GLU A 107 11.74 -7.87 3.51
N ALA A 108 11.53 -8.25 4.78
CA ALA A 108 10.35 -9.01 5.18
C ALA A 108 9.05 -8.24 4.91
N LEU A 109 9.05 -6.92 5.14
CA LEU A 109 7.92 -6.05 4.82
C LEU A 109 7.65 -6.02 3.30
N VAL A 110 8.69 -5.83 2.49
CA VAL A 110 8.56 -5.84 1.02
C VAL A 110 7.99 -7.16 0.52
N ALA A 111 8.46 -8.29 1.03
CA ALA A 111 7.93 -9.61 0.70
C ALA A 111 6.45 -9.76 1.11
N LYS A 112 6.05 -9.20 2.26
CA LYS A 112 4.64 -9.17 2.70
C LYS A 112 3.77 -8.36 1.74
N ILE A 113 4.23 -7.19 1.29
CA ILE A 113 3.53 -6.32 0.33
C ILE A 113 3.39 -7.02 -1.02
N GLU A 114 4.49 -7.58 -1.56
CA GLU A 114 4.48 -8.33 -2.81
C GLU A 114 3.45 -9.47 -2.76
N LYS A 115 3.49 -10.28 -1.70
CA LYS A 115 2.54 -11.39 -1.48
C LYS A 115 1.09 -10.91 -1.39
N ARG A 116 0.83 -9.78 -0.74
CA ARG A 116 -0.52 -9.20 -0.66
C ARG A 116 -1.02 -8.79 -2.05
N ASN A 117 -0.23 -8.04 -2.79
CA ASN A 117 -0.58 -7.56 -4.12
C ASN A 117 -0.80 -8.74 -5.09
N ALA A 118 0.10 -9.73 -5.05
CA ALA A 118 -0.02 -10.98 -5.80
C ALA A 118 -1.34 -11.72 -5.54
N ARG A 119 -1.78 -11.80 -4.27
CA ARG A 119 -3.07 -12.41 -3.91
C ARG A 119 -4.27 -11.65 -4.47
N GLN A 120 -4.23 -10.32 -4.44
CA GLN A 120 -5.31 -9.46 -4.93
C GLN A 120 -5.46 -9.51 -6.46
N LEU A 121 -4.36 -9.70 -7.18
CA LEU A 121 -4.36 -9.75 -8.65
C LEU A 121 -4.88 -11.10 -9.20
N GLY A 122 -4.80 -12.20 -8.45
CA GLY A 122 -5.25 -13.52 -8.93
C GLY A 122 -4.25 -14.21 -9.88
N ARG A 123 -4.46 -15.49 -10.20
CA ARG A 123 -3.45 -16.36 -10.86
C ARG A 123 -3.16 -15.94 -12.32
N ASP A 124 -1.89 -15.62 -12.54
CA ASP A 124 -1.12 -15.53 -13.78
C ASP A 124 -1.37 -14.36 -14.76
N THR A 125 -2.60 -14.00 -15.16
CA THR A 125 -2.77 -12.96 -16.19
C THR A 125 -2.61 -11.53 -15.68
N ARG A 126 -2.81 -11.30 -14.37
CA ARG A 126 -2.69 -9.96 -13.76
C ARG A 126 -1.40 -9.76 -12.98
N TYR A 127 -0.53 -10.78 -12.92
CA TYR A 127 0.78 -10.68 -12.24
C TYR A 127 1.75 -9.75 -12.99
N ASP A 128 1.52 -9.50 -14.28
CA ASP A 128 2.17 -8.45 -15.06
C ASP A 128 1.95 -7.04 -14.47
N LEU A 129 0.85 -6.83 -13.75
CA LEU A 129 0.56 -5.58 -13.03
C LEU A 129 1.22 -5.51 -11.65
N LEU A 130 1.88 -6.58 -11.18
CA LEU A 130 2.52 -6.61 -9.86
C LEU A 130 3.59 -5.52 -9.69
N PRO A 131 4.50 -5.25 -10.66
CA PRO A 131 5.44 -4.13 -10.58
C PRO A 131 4.70 -2.80 -10.38
N GLN A 132 3.63 -2.55 -11.14
CA GLN A 132 2.85 -1.32 -11.00
C GLN A 132 2.19 -1.22 -9.61
N ARG A 133 1.64 -2.32 -9.06
CA ARG A 133 1.08 -2.35 -7.70
C ARG A 133 2.14 -2.07 -6.63
N MET A 134 3.37 -2.54 -6.83
CA MET A 134 4.49 -2.25 -5.92
C MET A 134 4.89 -0.76 -5.99
N ARG A 135 4.94 -0.16 -7.19
CA ARG A 135 5.16 1.29 -7.33
C ARG A 135 4.06 2.12 -6.68
N GLN A 136 2.80 1.70 -6.81
CA GLN A 136 1.67 2.34 -6.12
C GLN A 136 1.86 2.32 -4.60
N GLU A 137 2.29 1.19 -4.03
CA GLU A 137 2.54 1.11 -2.58
C GLU A 137 3.74 1.99 -2.17
N ALA A 138 4.81 2.01 -2.96
CA ALA A 138 5.97 2.86 -2.69
C ALA A 138 5.59 4.35 -2.67
N ALA A 139 4.85 4.82 -3.69
CA ALA A 139 4.36 6.20 -3.77
C ALA A 139 3.46 6.54 -2.58
N LEU A 140 2.58 5.60 -2.18
CA LEU A 140 1.71 5.78 -1.04
C LEU A 140 2.50 5.92 0.26
N GLN A 141 3.48 5.05 0.51
CA GLN A 141 4.33 5.15 1.70
C GLN A 141 5.17 6.43 1.71
N GLU A 142 5.71 6.84 0.56
CA GLU A 142 6.50 8.07 0.42
C GLU A 142 5.69 9.32 0.78
N VAL A 143 4.41 9.36 0.42
CA VAL A 143 3.53 10.49 0.71
C VAL A 143 3.02 10.47 2.15
N LEU A 144 2.78 9.29 2.72
CA LEU A 144 2.05 9.14 3.98
C LEU A 144 2.91 9.05 5.24
N TRP A 145 4.17 8.60 5.14
CA TRP A 145 4.95 8.23 6.33
C TRP A 145 5.11 9.38 7.35
N ASP A 146 5.18 10.63 6.91
CA ASP A 146 5.28 11.83 7.75
C ASP A 146 3.99 12.66 7.76
N HIS A 147 2.90 12.14 7.22
CA HIS A 147 1.64 12.86 7.13
C HIS A 147 0.95 12.92 8.52
N PRO A 148 0.51 14.09 9.00
CA PRO A 148 -0.02 14.27 10.36
C PRO A 148 -1.35 13.57 10.61
N ALA A 149 -2.23 13.49 9.60
CA ALA A 149 -3.51 12.78 9.74
C ALA A 149 -3.38 11.25 9.80
N ILE A 150 -2.20 10.69 9.52
CA ILE A 150 -2.00 9.24 9.50
C ILE A 150 -1.87 8.70 10.93
N PRO A 151 -2.65 7.70 11.35
CA PRO A 151 -2.66 7.20 12.72
C PRO A 151 -1.48 6.26 13.07
N ALA A 152 -0.39 6.32 12.30
CA ALA A 152 0.79 5.48 12.51
C ALA A 152 1.67 5.99 13.67
N GLY A 153 2.16 5.06 14.50
CA GLY A 153 3.24 5.29 15.46
C GLY A 153 4.61 5.48 14.78
N ASP A 154 5.61 5.94 15.53
CA ASP A 154 6.91 6.32 14.95
C ASP A 154 7.66 5.15 14.31
N ASP A 155 7.64 3.96 14.90
CA ASP A 155 8.26 2.76 14.33
C ASP A 155 7.58 2.36 13.00
N VAL A 156 6.25 2.44 12.94
CA VAL A 156 5.46 2.16 11.73
C VAL A 156 5.82 3.15 10.62
N ARG A 157 5.91 4.45 10.96
CA ARG A 157 6.31 5.51 10.03
C ARG A 157 7.73 5.31 9.53
N LEU A 158 8.65 4.91 10.39
CA LEU A 158 10.03 4.60 10.02
C LEU A 158 10.10 3.40 9.06
N ALA A 159 9.34 2.33 9.33
CA ALA A 159 9.25 1.17 8.45
C ALA A 159 8.64 1.52 7.07
N MET A 160 7.62 2.39 7.04
CA MET A 160 7.05 2.92 5.78
C MET A 160 8.12 3.67 4.98
N PHE A 161 8.86 4.58 5.61
CA PHE A 161 9.91 5.35 4.96
C PHE A 161 11.03 4.44 4.42
N CYS A 162 11.57 3.56 5.27
CA CYS A 162 12.70 2.70 4.92
C CYS A 162 12.36 1.66 3.84
N SER A 163 11.09 1.30 3.65
CA SER A 163 10.71 0.29 2.65
C SER A 163 10.48 0.87 1.24
N VAL A 164 10.34 2.21 1.09
CA VAL A 164 10.21 2.86 -0.22
C VAL A 164 11.30 2.45 -1.22
N PRO A 165 12.62 2.63 -0.93
CA PRO A 165 13.66 2.26 -1.89
C PRO A 165 13.62 0.76 -2.24
N LYS A 166 13.32 -0.10 -1.26
CA LYS A 166 13.26 -1.56 -1.47
C LYS A 166 12.07 -2.00 -2.33
N LEU A 167 10.93 -1.31 -2.21
CA LEU A 167 9.78 -1.55 -3.07
C LEU A 167 10.06 -1.15 -4.52
N LEU A 168 10.77 -0.04 -4.74
CA LEU A 168 11.17 0.41 -6.07
C LEU A 168 12.19 -0.55 -6.70
N GLU A 169 13.26 -0.90 -5.97
CA GLU A 169 14.25 -1.92 -6.40
C GLU A 169 13.56 -3.23 -6.79
N ARG A 170 12.61 -3.70 -5.96
CA ARG A 170 11.89 -4.95 -6.23
C ARG A 170 10.95 -4.83 -7.43
N SER A 171 10.29 -3.70 -7.61
CA SER A 171 9.46 -3.44 -8.79
C SER A 171 10.27 -3.42 -10.09
N GLU A 172 11.48 -2.86 -10.05
CA GLU A 172 12.38 -2.82 -11.21
C GLU A 172 12.83 -4.23 -11.58
N ALA A 173 13.30 -5.02 -10.61
CA ALA A 173 13.67 -6.41 -10.82
C ALA A 173 12.54 -7.24 -11.47
N LEU A 174 11.30 -7.07 -11.01
CA LEU A 174 10.14 -7.76 -11.60
C LEU A 174 9.76 -7.25 -13.00
N SER A 175 10.12 -6.00 -13.35
CA SER A 175 9.90 -5.45 -14.69
C SER A 175 10.96 -5.96 -15.68
N ASP A 176 12.20 -6.09 -15.22
CA ASP A 176 13.36 -6.53 -16.01
C ASP A 176 13.40 -8.05 -16.22
N ASP A 177 12.71 -8.83 -15.39
CA ASP A 177 12.55 -10.28 -15.53
C ASP A 177 11.51 -10.69 -16.62
N TRP A 178 10.85 -9.73 -17.27
CA TRP A 178 9.86 -9.98 -18.32
C TRP A 178 10.37 -10.53 -19.68
N PRO A 179 11.65 -10.41 -20.11
CA PRO A 179 12.02 -10.90 -21.45
C PRO A 179 12.31 -12.41 -21.53
N TRP A 180 12.52 -13.13 -20.41
CA TRP A 180 12.94 -14.55 -20.48
C TRP A 180 11.80 -15.58 -20.49
N ARG A 181 10.60 -15.22 -20.01
CA ARG A 181 9.45 -16.15 -20.00
C ARG A 181 8.74 -16.24 -21.36
N ILE A 182 8.84 -15.22 -22.22
CA ILE A 182 8.23 -15.25 -23.56
C ILE A 182 9.12 -16.01 -24.56
N LEU A 183 10.44 -16.02 -24.39
CA LEU A 183 11.35 -16.74 -25.29
C LEU A 183 11.42 -18.25 -25.01
N SER A 184 11.15 -18.70 -23.78
CA SER A 184 11.17 -20.13 -23.43
C SER A 184 9.90 -20.90 -23.82
N LEU A 185 8.83 -20.19 -24.22
CA LEU A 185 7.58 -20.78 -24.72
C LEU A 185 7.50 -20.93 -26.25
N TRP A 186 8.42 -20.30 -27.00
CA TRP A 186 8.48 -20.39 -28.47
C TRP A 186 9.63 -21.24 -29.03
N ILE A 187 10.50 -21.77 -28.16
CA ILE A 187 11.55 -22.72 -28.55
C ILE A 187 11.31 -24.06 -27.84
N ALA A 188 10.14 -24.66 -28.11
CA ALA A 188 10.01 -26.12 -28.03
C ALA A 188 10.52 -26.70 -29.37
N PRO A 189 11.35 -27.76 -29.34
CA PRO A 189 12.05 -28.21 -30.53
C PRO A 189 11.09 -28.86 -31.51
N VAL A 190 11.12 -28.40 -32.76
CA VAL A 190 10.65 -29.17 -33.91
C VAL A 190 11.58 -30.40 -34.02
N ILE A 191 11.21 -31.48 -33.33
CA ILE A 191 11.78 -32.80 -33.58
C ILE A 191 10.90 -33.46 -34.64
N GLY A 192 11.54 -33.70 -35.78
CA GLY A 192 10.95 -34.19 -37.02
C GLY A 192 10.14 -35.47 -36.83
N ARG A 193 9.01 -35.49 -37.53
CA ARG A 193 8.20 -36.68 -37.78
C ARG A 193 8.40 -37.03 -39.25
N ASP A 194 9.52 -37.69 -39.55
CA ASP A 194 9.72 -38.49 -40.77
C ASP A 194 9.83 -39.94 -40.29
N ALA A 195 8.80 -40.76 -40.46
CA ALA A 195 8.53 -41.57 -41.65
C ALA A 195 9.56 -42.71 -41.84
N SER A 196 9.30 -43.84 -41.17
CA SER A 196 9.27 -45.21 -41.74
C SER A 196 8.70 -46.17 -40.71
#